data_AF-A0A953WKE3-F1
#
_entry.id   AF-A0A953WKE3-F1
#
_cell.length_a   1.000
_cell.length_b   1.000
_cell.length_c   1.000
_cell.angle_alpha   90.00
_cell.angle_beta   90.00
_cell.angle_gamma   90.00
#
_symmetry.space_group_name_H-M   'P 1'
#
loop_
_entity.id
_entity.type
_entity.pdbx_description
1 polymer ?
#
loop_
_entity_poly.entity_id
_entity_poly.type
_entity_poly.pdbx_seq_one_letter_code
_entity_poly.pdbx_strand_id
1 'polypeptide(L)'
;FDSVMFGPNGEKFASEGSFLEVVPARRVVFTDLLAADWRPLEGEILGFTAAITFEDDGAGTRYSARVRHRNAADLKKHEEMGFHDGWSAMLGQLEEYAKSL
;
A
#
# COMPACT_ATOMS: atom_id res chain seq x y z
N PHE A 1 11.70 3.12 1.57
CA PHE A 1 10.84 4.30 1.80
C PHE A 1 10.27 4.17 3.18
N ASP A 2 10.07 5.29 3.85
CA ASP A 2 9.45 5.35 5.16
C ASP A 2 8.05 5.92 5.04
N SER A 3 7.12 5.38 5.79
CA SER A 3 5.73 5.83 5.84
C SER A 3 5.22 5.83 7.27
N VAL A 4 4.31 6.76 7.58
CA VAL A 4 3.61 6.80 8.86
C VAL A 4 2.12 6.94 8.58
N MET A 5 1.35 5.93 8.96
CA MET A 5 -0.11 5.99 8.94
C MET A 5 -0.60 6.54 10.28
N PHE A 6 -1.58 7.43 10.23
CA PHE A 6 -2.26 7.97 11.40
C PHE A 6 -3.65 7.36 11.52
N GLY A 7 -3.90 6.71 12.66
CA GLY A 7 -5.21 6.14 12.99
C GLY A 7 -6.23 7.23 13.37
N PRO A 8 -7.52 6.89 13.41
CA PRO A 8 -8.60 7.83 13.71
C PRO A 8 -8.53 8.44 15.11
N ASN A 9 -7.84 7.81 16.06
CA ASN A 9 -7.66 8.33 17.42
C ASN A 9 -6.25 8.91 17.66
N GLY A 10 -5.48 9.14 16.58
CA GLY A 10 -4.12 9.68 16.66
C GLY A 10 -3.02 8.64 16.85
N GLU A 11 -3.34 7.34 16.73
CA GLU A 11 -2.35 6.27 16.70
C GLU A 11 -1.36 6.50 15.54
N LYS A 12 -0.09 6.11 15.72
CA LYS A 12 0.93 6.21 14.68
C LYS A 12 1.47 4.82 14.36
N PHE A 13 1.37 4.45 13.10
CA PHE A 13 1.91 3.19 12.58
C PHE A 13 3.04 3.53 11.61
N ALA A 14 4.28 3.46 12.10
CA ALA A 14 5.45 3.60 11.26
C ALA A 14 5.70 2.28 10.51
N SER A 15 5.97 2.39 9.22
CA SER A 15 6.34 1.27 8.35
C SER A 15 7.50 1.69 7.46
N GLU A 16 8.50 0.81 7.38
CA GLU A 16 9.55 0.86 6.37
C GLU A 16 9.21 -0.17 5.28
N GLY A 17 9.51 0.18 4.03
CA GLY A 17 9.41 -0.76 2.92
C GLY A 17 10.39 -0.47 1.80
N SER A 18 10.42 -1.35 0.81
CA SER A 18 11.27 -1.22 -0.37
C SER A 18 10.45 -1.25 -1.65
N PHE A 19 10.83 -0.40 -2.60
CA PHE A 19 10.32 -0.49 -3.97
C PHE A 19 10.97 -1.66 -4.69
N LEU A 20 10.15 -2.44 -5.38
CA LEU A 20 10.58 -3.57 -6.21
C LEU A 20 10.53 -3.22 -7.71
N GLU A 21 9.59 -2.36 -8.10
CA GLU A 21 9.42 -1.90 -9.47
C GLU A 21 8.79 -0.51 -9.46
N VAL A 22 9.31 0.42 -10.27
CA VAL A 22 8.73 1.74 -10.46
C VAL A 22 8.75 2.06 -11.96
N VAL A 23 7.58 2.06 -12.58
CA VAL A 23 7.37 2.49 -13.96
C VAL A 23 6.56 3.78 -13.92
N PRO A 24 7.15 4.92 -14.35
CA PRO A 24 6.49 6.22 -14.29
C PRO A 24 5.07 6.19 -14.87
N ALA A 25 4.11 6.75 -14.12
CA ALA A 25 2.69 6.88 -14.49
C ALA A 25 1.98 5.56 -14.89
N ARG A 26 2.55 4.39 -14.59
CA ARG A 26 1.99 3.10 -15.01
C ARG A 26 1.94 2.08 -13.89
N ARG A 27 3.00 1.95 -13.10
CA ARG A 27 3.11 0.86 -12.14
C ARG A 27 4.06 1.17 -11.00
N VAL A 28 3.65 0.81 -9.79
CA VAL A 28 4.50 0.81 -8.61
C VAL A 28 4.31 -0.52 -7.89
N VAL A 29 5.41 -1.23 -7.63
CA VAL A 29 5.43 -2.43 -6.79
C VAL A 29 6.32 -2.17 -5.60
N PHE A 30 5.81 -2.48 -4.42
CA PHE A 30 6.55 -2.34 -3.17
C PHE A 30 6.21 -3.44 -2.18
N THR A 31 7.07 -3.60 -1.17
CA THR A 31 6.84 -4.51 -0.05
C THR A 31 7.36 -3.91 1.24
N ASP A 32 6.68 -4.20 2.34
CA ASP A 32 7.09 -3.92 3.72
C ASP A 32 7.73 -5.15 4.39
N LEU A 33 8.15 -6.14 3.59
CA LEU A 33 8.93 -7.30 4.04
C LEU A 33 10.43 -7.06 3.94
N LEU A 34 10.83 -6.00 3.22
CA LEU A 34 12.22 -5.61 2.99
C LEU A 34 12.41 -4.15 3.40
N ALA A 35 13.45 -3.90 4.19
CA ALA A 35 13.98 -2.57 4.48
C ALA A 35 14.76 -2.01 3.28
N ALA A 36 15.39 -0.85 3.45
CA ALA A 36 16.34 -0.28 2.51
C ALA A 36 17.41 -1.29 2.04
N ASP A 37 17.91 -1.07 0.82
CA ASP A 37 18.87 -1.96 0.14
C ASP A 37 18.40 -3.41 0.04
N TRP A 38 17.07 -3.62 -0.02
CA TRP A 38 16.41 -4.93 -0.11
C TRP A 38 16.75 -5.87 1.05
N ARG A 39 17.11 -5.33 2.22
CA ARG A 39 17.43 -6.12 3.40
C ARG A 39 16.17 -6.78 3.96
N PRO A 40 16.11 -8.11 4.13
CA PRO A 40 14.97 -8.76 4.75
C PRO A 40 14.76 -8.27 6.18
N LEU A 41 13.50 -7.96 6.51
CA LEU A 41 13.12 -7.64 7.88
C LEU A 41 12.93 -8.93 8.69
N GLU A 42 13.27 -8.88 9.98
CA GLU A 42 13.18 -10.01 10.91
C GLU A 42 11.96 -9.89 11.84
N GLY A 43 11.47 -11.02 12.35
CA GLY A 43 10.35 -11.09 13.29
C GLY A 43 8.99 -11.42 12.65
N GLU A 44 7.94 -11.46 13.46
CA GLU A 44 6.58 -11.68 13.00
C GLU A 44 5.98 -10.39 12.42
N ILE A 45 6.14 -10.22 11.11
CA ILE A 45 5.64 -9.06 10.38
C ILE A 45 4.38 -9.47 9.62
N LEU A 46 3.28 -8.74 9.83
CA LEU A 46 2.08 -8.87 9.00
C LEU A 46 2.27 -8.12 7.68
N GLY A 47 3.31 -8.50 6.94
CA GLY A 47 3.73 -7.80 5.73
C GLY A 47 3.03 -8.31 4.48
N PHE A 48 3.11 -7.51 3.43
CA PHE A 48 2.57 -7.79 2.12
C PHE A 48 3.48 -7.23 1.00
N THR A 49 3.19 -7.67 -0.22
CA THR A 49 3.66 -7.01 -1.44
C THR A 49 2.47 -6.43 -2.17
N ALA A 50 2.51 -5.14 -2.48
CA ALA A 50 1.47 -4.47 -3.24
C ALA A 50 1.98 -4.12 -4.64
N ALA A 51 1.17 -4.46 -5.64
CA ALA A 51 1.34 -4.00 -7.01
C ALA A 51 0.19 -3.06 -7.35
N ILE A 52 0.53 -1.79 -7.58
CA ILE A 52 -0.39 -0.74 -7.99
C ILE A 52 -0.19 -0.46 -9.47
N THR A 53 -1.27 -0.43 -10.24
CA THR A 53 -1.27 -0.09 -11.66
C THR A 53 -2.20 1.07 -11.96
N PHE A 54 -1.80 1.85 -12.96
CA PHE A 54 -2.54 2.99 -13.49
C PHE A 54 -2.68 2.80 -14.99
N GLU A 55 -3.91 2.83 -15.47
CA GLU A 55 -4.24 2.66 -16.87
C GLU A 55 -5.18 3.77 -17.33
N ASP A 56 -5.03 4.20 -18.57
CA ASP A 56 -5.93 5.17 -19.18
C ASP A 56 -7.36 4.60 -19.22
N ASP A 57 -8.33 5.41 -18.80
CA ASP A 57 -9.75 5.03 -18.79
C ASP A 57 -10.63 6.23 -19.17
N GLY A 58 -10.69 6.52 -20.47
CA GLY A 58 -11.38 7.68 -21.00
C GLY A 58 -10.77 8.99 -20.48
N ALA A 59 -11.58 9.79 -19.78
CA ALA A 59 -11.12 11.02 -19.14
C ALA A 59 -10.51 10.80 -17.74
N GLY A 60 -10.52 9.56 -17.24
CA GLY A 60 -10.02 9.20 -15.92
C GLY A 60 -8.85 8.22 -15.97
N THR A 61 -8.57 7.64 -14.80
CA THR A 61 -7.53 6.62 -14.63
C THR A 61 -8.11 5.43 -13.89
N ARG A 62 -7.96 4.24 -14.47
CA ARG A 62 -8.23 3.00 -13.77
C ARG A 62 -7.07 2.70 -12.83
N TYR A 63 -7.33 2.87 -11.54
CA TYR A 63 -6.46 2.45 -10.46
C TYR A 63 -6.74 1.00 -10.09
N SER A 64 -5.69 0.18 -9.94
CA SER A 64 -5.83 -1.17 -9.39
C SER A 64 -4.71 -1.46 -8.41
N ALA A 65 -5.08 -1.84 -7.18
CA ALA A 65 -4.15 -2.35 -6.18
C ALA A 65 -4.35 -3.85 -6.00
N ARG A 66 -3.29 -4.62 -6.19
CA ARG A 66 -3.26 -6.05 -5.87
C ARG A 66 -2.26 -6.31 -4.76
N VAL A 67 -2.77 -6.72 -3.61
CA VAL A 67 -1.98 -7.00 -2.41
C VAL A 67 -1.83 -8.50 -2.23
N ARG A 68 -0.61 -8.94 -1.95
CA ARG A 68 -0.21 -10.34 -1.77
C ARG A 68 0.33 -10.52 -0.35
N HIS A 69 -0.34 -11.34 0.43
CA HIS A 69 0.12 -11.78 1.75
C HIS A 69 0.82 -13.12 1.65
N ARG A 70 1.61 -13.46 2.67
CA ARG A 70 2.35 -14.74 2.74
C ARG A 70 1.44 -15.95 2.73
N ASN A 71 0.28 -15.88 3.37
CA ASN A 71 -0.70 -16.96 3.45
C ASN A 71 -2.12 -16.41 3.73
N ALA A 72 -3.12 -17.29 3.71
CA ALA A 72 -4.50 -16.94 3.92
C ALA A 72 -4.82 -16.44 5.35
N ALA A 73 -4.08 -16.89 6.36
CA ALA A 73 -4.27 -16.45 7.74
C ALA A 73 -3.80 -14.98 7.91
N ASP A 74 -2.67 -14.63 7.32
CA ASP A 74 -2.15 -13.26 7.30
C ASP A 74 -3.07 -12.31 6.52
N LEU A 75 -3.62 -12.76 5.38
CA LEU A 75 -4.65 -12.01 4.65
C LEU A 75 -5.84 -11.70 5.55
N LYS A 76 -6.42 -12.75 6.15
CA LYS A 76 -7.60 -12.62 7.02
C LYS A 76 -7.33 -11.69 8.22
N LYS A 77 -6.16 -11.82 8.86
CA LYS A 77 -5.75 -10.96 9.97
C LYS A 77 -5.66 -9.50 9.53
N HIS A 78 -5.12 -9.22 8.35
CA HIS A 78 -5.01 -7.86 7.83
C HIS A 78 -6.39 -7.27 7.49
N GLU A 79 -7.29 -8.09 6.93
CA GLU A 79 -8.69 -7.70 6.70
C GLU A 79 -9.41 -7.36 8.02
N GLU A 80 -9.27 -8.20 9.05
CA GLU A 80 -9.85 -7.97 10.39
C GLU A 80 -9.31 -6.70 11.07
N MET A 81 -8.09 -6.30 10.74
CA MET A 81 -7.49 -5.03 11.19
C MET A 81 -8.03 -3.80 10.45
N GLY A 82 -8.94 -3.95 9.49
CA GLY A 82 -9.56 -2.85 8.77
C GLY A 82 -8.83 -2.43 7.49
N PHE A 83 -8.08 -3.34 6.86
CA PHE A 83 -7.31 -3.06 5.63
C PHE A 83 -8.14 -2.34 4.55
N HIS A 84 -9.36 -2.83 4.27
CA HIS A 84 -10.20 -2.25 3.22
C HIS A 84 -10.65 -0.83 3.53
N ASP A 85 -11.01 -0.55 4.78
CA ASP A 85 -11.45 0.79 5.20
C ASP A 85 -10.29 1.77 5.10
N GLY A 86 -9.11 1.39 5.62
CA GLY A 86 -7.90 2.21 5.55
C GLY A 86 -7.45 2.49 4.11
N TRP A 87 -7.46 1.46 3.25
CA TRP A 87 -7.07 1.62 1.83
C TRP A 87 -8.06 2.49 1.07
N SER A 88 -9.36 2.33 1.34
CA SER A 88 -10.42 3.12 0.68
C SER A 88 -10.36 4.59 1.12
N ALA A 89 -10.08 4.86 2.40
CA ALA A 89 -9.91 6.22 2.90
C ALA A 89 -8.72 6.92 2.23
N MET A 90 -7.57 6.25 2.10
CA MET A 90 -6.41 6.78 1.38
C MET A 90 -6.72 7.03 -0.09
N LEU A 91 -7.41 6.11 -0.77
CA LEU A 91 -7.79 6.29 -2.17
C LEU A 91 -8.74 7.48 -2.38
N GLY A 92 -9.69 7.68 -1.46
CA GLY A 92 -10.59 8.84 -1.48
C GLY A 92 -9.82 10.17 -1.33
N GLN A 93 -8.84 10.22 -0.41
CA GLN A 93 -7.96 11.39 -0.26
C GLN A 93 -7.13 11.67 -1.53
N LEU A 94 -6.62 10.62 -2.17
CA LEU A 94 -5.89 10.74 -3.43
C LEU A 94 -6.79 11.27 -4.56
N GLU A 95 -8.03 10.77 -4.65
CA GLU A 95 -9.00 11.24 -5.63
C GLU A 95 -9.35 12.73 -5.43
N GLU A 96 -9.62 13.13 -4.18
CA GLU A 96 -9.89 14.53 -3.83
C GLU A 96 -8.72 15.44 -4.21
N TYR A 97 -7.49 15.02 -3.88
CA TYR A 97 -6.29 15.75 -4.25
C TYR A 97 -6.13 15.85 -5.76
N ALA A 98 -6.33 14.75 -6.50
CA ALA A 98 -6.21 14.74 -7.95
C ALA A 98 -7.22 15.68 -8.64
N LYS A 99 -8.43 15.84 -8.09
CA LYS A 99 -9.44 16.80 -8.58
C LYS A 99 -9.06 18.26 -8.33
N SER A 100 -8.08 18.51 -7.45
CA SER A 100 -7.59 19.86 -7.13
C SER A 100 -6.42 20.32 -8.01
N LEU A 101 -5.86 19.44 -8.84
CA LEU A 101 -4.79 19.71 -9.80
C LEU A 101 -5.35 20.20 -11.14
#